data_AF-A0A2D6JN32-F1
#
_entry.id   AF-A0A2D6JN32-F1
#
_cell.length_a   1.000
_cell.length_b   1.000
_cell.length_c   1.000
_cell.angle_alpha   90.00
_cell.angle_beta   90.00
_cell.angle_gamma   90.00
#
_symmetry.space_group_name_H-M   'P 1'
#
loop_
_entity.id
_entity.type
_entity.pdbx_description
1 polymer ?
#
loop_
_entity_poly.entity_id
_entity_poly.type
_entity_poly.pdbx_seq_one_letter_code
_entity_poly.pdbx_strand_id
1 'polypeptide(L)'
;MIDFAWYSTAMIASFAGARWFTENIKFHLRNRRFWLHHWFLAFLAMSVLIALDVQQPWVWGALTGVALEGLRRDQWSLFRKT
;
A
#
# COMPACT_ATOMS: atom_id res chain seq x y z
N MET A 1 -14.49 -17.55 -9.31
CA MET A 1 -13.52 -18.34 -8.50
C MET A 1 -12.08 -17.90 -8.75
N ILE A 2 -11.65 -17.77 -10.00
CA ILE A 2 -10.29 -17.30 -10.35
C ILE A 2 -10.03 -15.85 -9.87
N ASP A 3 -11.06 -15.00 -9.82
CA ASP A 3 -10.95 -13.62 -9.32
C ASP A 3 -10.44 -13.53 -7.87
N PHE A 4 -10.94 -14.41 -6.99
CA PHE A 4 -10.49 -14.48 -5.61
C PHE A 4 -9.04 -14.97 -5.51
N ALA A 5 -8.65 -15.92 -6.37
CA ALA A 5 -7.27 -16.39 -6.43
C ALA A 5 -6.33 -15.25 -6.87
N TRP A 6 -6.68 -14.51 -7.93
CA TRP A 6 -5.90 -13.35 -8.37
C TRP A 6 -5.78 -12.27 -7.31
N TYR A 7 -6.89 -11.92 -6.64
CA TYR A 7 -6.89 -10.98 -5.54
C TYR A 7 -5.92 -11.44 -4.43
N SER A 8 -6.07 -12.68 -3.98
CA SER A 8 -5.30 -13.24 -2.86
C SER A 8 -3.81 -13.34 -3.18
N THR A 9 -3.46 -13.85 -4.35
CA THR A 9 -2.07 -13.98 -4.80
C THR A 9 -1.41 -12.60 -4.97
N ALA A 10 -2.11 -11.65 -5.59
CA ALA A 10 -1.60 -10.28 -5.76
C ALA A 10 -1.41 -9.59 -4.41
N MET A 11 -2.32 -9.80 -3.45
CA MET A 11 -2.20 -9.27 -2.10
C MET A 11 -0.97 -9.81 -1.36
N ILE A 12 -0.74 -11.12 -1.39
CA ILE A 12 0.43 -11.73 -0.75
C ILE A 12 1.72 -11.25 -1.42
N ALA A 13 1.78 -11.27 -2.76
CA ALA A 13 2.96 -10.87 -3.51
C ALA A 13 3.33 -9.39 -3.28
N SER A 14 2.34 -8.50 -3.32
CA SER A 14 2.54 -7.07 -3.10
C SER A 14 2.91 -6.74 -1.65
N PHE A 15 2.30 -7.41 -0.66
CA PHE A 15 2.69 -7.25 0.74
C PHE A 15 4.15 -7.67 0.96
N ALA A 16 4.53 -8.86 0.47
CA ALA A 16 5.90 -9.36 0.59
C ALA A 16 6.90 -8.45 -0.16
N GLY A 17 6.55 -7.98 -1.35
CA GLY A 17 7.36 -7.06 -2.15
C GLY A 17 7.51 -5.68 -1.48
N ALA A 18 6.42 -5.10 -0.97
CA ALA A 18 6.44 -3.84 -0.23
C ALA A 18 7.31 -3.96 1.02
N ARG A 19 7.19 -5.07 1.77
CA ARG A 19 8.02 -5.34 2.94
C ARG A 19 9.49 -5.47 2.57
N TRP A 20 9.79 -6.27 1.55
CA TRP A 20 11.15 -6.43 1.07
C TRP A 20 11.73 -5.09 0.64
N PHE A 21 10.97 -4.27 -0.08
CA PHE A 21 11.40 -2.94 -0.51
C PHE A 21 11.64 -2.00 0.67
N THR A 22 10.72 -1.93 1.65
CA THR A 22 10.85 -1.02 2.79
C THR A 22 11.93 -1.44 3.79
N GLU A 23 12.27 -2.73 3.87
CA GLU A 23 13.35 -3.24 4.73
C GLU A 23 14.73 -3.18 4.05
N ASN A 24 14.82 -3.45 2.74
CA ASN A 24 16.11 -3.53 2.03
C ASN A 24 16.51 -2.22 1.37
N ILE A 25 15.54 -1.44 0.89
CA ILE A 25 15.80 -0.13 0.31
C ILE A 25 15.58 0.87 1.42
N LYS A 26 16.62 1.64 1.76
CA LYS A 26 16.53 2.79 2.68
C LYS A 26 15.72 3.93 2.03
N PHE A 27 14.56 3.63 1.46
CA PHE A 27 13.66 4.55 0.80
C PHE A 27 12.92 5.37 1.85
N HIS A 28 13.67 6.27 2.46
CA HIS A 28 13.09 7.37 3.20
C HIS A 28 12.54 8.34 2.16
N LEU A 29 11.25 8.25 1.85
CA LEU A 29 10.50 9.34 1.20
C LEU A 29 10.35 10.49 2.22
N ARG A 30 11.50 10.96 2.74
CA ARG A 30 11.66 11.93 3.82
C ARG A 30 11.72 13.29 3.19
N ASN A 31 10.56 13.77 2.77
CA ASN A 31 10.40 15.22 2.67
C ASN A 31 10.37 15.79 4.09
N ARG A 32 11.08 16.90 4.34
CA ARG A 32 11.31 17.49 5.67
C ARG A 32 10.02 17.83 6.47
N ARG A 33 8.83 17.65 5.89
CA ARG A 33 7.53 18.08 6.43
C ARG A 33 6.44 17.01 6.46
N PHE A 34 6.55 15.93 5.67
CA PHE A 34 5.48 14.94 5.52
C PHE A 34 6.03 13.53 5.66
N TRP A 35 5.41 12.73 6.53
CA TRP A 35 5.65 11.30 6.64
C TRP A 35 4.51 10.58 5.93
N LEU A 36 4.49 10.71 4.60
CA LEU A 36 3.51 10.04 3.75
C LEU A 36 3.84 8.56 3.72
N HIS A 37 3.09 7.79 4.49
CA HIS A 37 3.17 6.34 4.44
C HIS A 37 2.53 5.84 3.15
N HIS A 38 3.13 4.82 2.57
CA HIS A 38 2.60 4.20 1.36
C HIS A 38 1.21 3.59 1.59
N TRP A 39 0.79 3.28 2.83
CA TRP A 39 -0.59 2.87 3.10
C TRP A 39 -1.60 3.97 2.76
N PHE A 40 -1.27 5.23 3.04
CA PHE A 40 -2.13 6.36 2.71
C PHE A 40 -2.16 6.63 1.21
N LEU A 41 -1.03 6.45 0.52
CA LEU A 41 -0.97 6.52 -0.95
C LEU A 41 -1.79 5.39 -1.60
N ALA A 42 -1.72 4.17 -1.06
CA ALA A 42 -2.54 3.05 -1.51
C ALA A 42 -4.03 3.33 -1.31
N PHE A 43 -4.41 3.89 -0.16
CA PHE A 43 -5.80 4.30 0.11
C PHE A 43 -6.30 5.37 -0.88
N LEU A 44 -5.48 6.39 -1.19
CA LEU A 44 -5.84 7.39 -2.20
C LEU A 44 -5.97 6.78 -3.59
N ALA A 45 -5.04 5.90 -3.98
CA ALA A 45 -5.09 5.19 -5.25
C ALA A 45 -6.36 4.34 -5.36
N MET A 46 -6.71 3.58 -4.32
CA MET A 46 -7.95 2.81 -4.24
C MET A 46 -9.18 3.72 -4.40
N SER A 47 -9.19 4.88 -3.73
CA SER A 47 -10.29 5.85 -3.86
C SER A 47 -10.48 6.35 -5.30
N VAL A 48 -9.39 6.57 -6.03
CA VAL A 48 -9.43 6.92 -7.47
C VAL A 48 -9.94 5.74 -8.30
N LEU A 49 -9.53 4.52 -8.00
CA LEU A 49 -10.00 3.32 -8.71
C LEU A 49 -11.51 3.08 -8.51
N ILE A 50 -12.06 3.39 -7.33
CA ILE A 50 -13.51 3.39 -7.10
C ILE A 50 -14.19 4.39 -8.04
N ALA A 51 -13.68 5.62 -8.11
CA ALA A 51 -14.25 6.67 -8.97
C ALA A 51 -14.20 6.33 -10.47
N LEU A 52 -13.27 5.46 -10.88
CA LEU A 52 -13.10 4.99 -12.25
C LEU A 52 -13.76 3.63 -12.53
N ASP A 53 -14.48 3.06 -11.56
CA ASP A 53 -15.15 1.75 -11.66
C ASP A 53 -14.21 0.60 -12.11
N VAL A 54 -13.00 0.56 -11.55
CA VAL A 54 -11.99 -0.47 -11.88
C VAL A 54 -12.34 -1.77 -11.17
N GLN A 55 -12.55 -2.85 -11.94
CA GLN A 55 -13.04 -4.14 -11.43
C GLN A 55 -11.96 -5.23 -11.33
N GLN A 56 -10.72 -4.95 -11.78
CA GLN A 56 -9.66 -5.96 -11.89
C GLN A 56 -9.18 -6.44 -10.50
N PRO A 57 -9.44 -7.71 -10.10
CA PRO A 57 -9.20 -8.18 -8.73
C PRO A 57 -7.72 -8.14 -8.31
N TRP A 58 -6.81 -8.37 -9.23
CA TRP A 58 -5.36 -8.33 -8.95
C TRP A 58 -4.87 -6.92 -8.61
N VAL A 59 -5.50 -5.86 -9.17
CA VAL A 59 -5.17 -4.46 -8.84
C VAL A 59 -5.58 -4.17 -7.40
N TRP A 60 -6.80 -4.58 -7.03
CA TRP A 60 -7.30 -4.47 -5.66
C TRP A 60 -6.45 -5.26 -4.67
N GLY A 61 -6.10 -6.50 -5.01
CA GLY A 61 -5.21 -7.32 -4.20
C GLY A 61 -3.86 -6.64 -3.98
N ALA A 62 -3.25 -6.14 -5.05
CA ALA A 62 -1.95 -5.46 -4.99
C ALA A 62 -1.98 -4.21 -4.08
N LEU A 63 -3.00 -3.35 -4.24
CA LEU A 63 -3.13 -2.15 -3.42
C LEU A 63 -3.43 -2.47 -1.96
N THR A 64 -4.27 -3.48 -1.70
CA THR A 64 -4.54 -3.97 -0.35
C THR A 64 -3.26 -4.48 0.32
N GLY A 65 -2.46 -5.29 -0.38
CA GLY A 65 -1.21 -5.82 0.19
C GLY A 65 -0.19 -4.72 0.53
N VAL A 66 -0.06 -3.70 -0.33
CA VAL A 66 0.75 -2.51 -0.03
C VAL A 66 0.20 -1.74 1.17
N ALA A 67 -1.12 -1.55 1.25
CA ALA A 67 -1.74 -0.85 2.38
C ALA A 67 -1.49 -1.58 3.70
N LEU A 68 -1.68 -2.90 3.73
CA LEU A 68 -1.48 -3.73 4.92
C LEU A 68 -0.04 -3.69 5.45
N GLU A 69 0.97 -3.63 4.57
CA GLU A 69 2.37 -3.48 5.02
C GLU A 69 2.57 -2.19 5.81
N GLY A 70 2.04 -1.08 5.29
CA GLY A 70 2.18 0.22 5.92
C GLY A 70 1.33 0.38 7.18
N LEU A 71 0.13 -0.22 7.23
CA LEU A 71 -0.73 -0.23 8.42
C LEU A 71 -0.09 -0.99 9.60
N ARG A 72 0.77 -1.97 9.31
CA ARG A 72 1.52 -2.72 10.35
C ARG A 72 2.54 -1.86 11.10
N ARG A 73 2.93 -0.69 10.57
CA ARG A 73 3.97 0.15 11.18
C ARG A 73 3.39 0.97 12.33
N ASP A 74 4.11 1.10 13.44
CA ASP A 74 3.58 1.69 14.68
C ASP A 74 3.32 3.22 14.61
N GLN A 75 3.89 3.90 13.62
CA GLN A 75 3.95 5.37 13.58
C GLN A 75 3.02 5.92 12.50
N TRP A 76 1.73 6.02 12.77
CA TRP A 76 0.74 6.49 11.77
C TRP A 76 0.71 8.00 11.56
N SER A 77 1.61 8.74 12.23
CA SER A 77 1.59 10.20 12.16
C SER A 77 2.02 10.67 10.77
N LEU A 78 1.09 11.29 10.05
CA LEU A 78 1.35 11.96 8.77
C LEU A 78 2.22 13.21 8.93
N PHE A 79 2.23 13.76 10.14
CA PHE A 79 2.97 14.95 10.53
C PHE A 79 4.06 14.59 11.52
N ARG A 80 5.21 15.25 11.41
CA ARG A 80 6.24 15.11 12.43
C ARG A 80 5.71 15.74 13.72
N LYS A 81 5.63 14.99 14.82
CA LYS A 81 5.57 15.61 16.15
C LYS A 81 6.89 16.35 16.32
N THR A 82 6.80 17.68 16.35
CA THR A 82 7.94 18.55 16.63
C THR A 82 8.21 18.53 18.11
#